data_AF-A0A9N8JEX7-F1
#
_entry.id   AF-A0A9N8JEX7-F1
#
_cell.length_a   1.000
_cell.length_b   1.000
_cell.length_c   1.000
_cell.angle_alpha   90.00
_cell.angle_beta   90.00
_cell.angle_gamma   90.00
#
_symmetry.space_group_name_H-M   'P 1'
#
loop_
_entity.id
_entity.type
_entity.pdbx_description
1 polymer ?
#
loop_
_entity_poly.entity_id
_entity_poly.type
_entity_poly.pdbx_seq_one_letter_code
_entity_poly.pdbx_strand_id
1 'polypeptide(L)'
;MGSYECDSCTRCFNSWRSCIQHMNDTGHRRWPHECETCDTRFGTKRAVEQHMEAKGHFTYPYDCETCNDSFRFEDDRDEHQEEGGHYKHLHCSDCDRYFQSSNNLAQHMRSRVHQGTSIKCPFCKASFVTASGVSHHLETSSCPKAKNLSSSVIHRALRQRDPNGVITERLLEWHEGNTINSTWNPNSAYNGSGYECCICHREFSTSRGLNQHVRSPVH
;
A
#
# COMPACT_ATOMS: atom_id res chain seq x y z
N MET A 1 -22.01 -50.59 21.33
CA MET A 1 -20.54 -50.45 21.38
C MET A 1 -20.05 -50.47 19.95
N GLY A 2 -19.48 -49.37 19.43
CA GLY A 2 -18.97 -49.33 18.06
C GLY A 2 -17.69 -50.13 17.92
N SER A 3 -17.59 -50.95 16.86
CA SER A 3 -16.35 -51.63 16.44
C SER A 3 -15.53 -50.72 15.52
N TYR A 4 -14.20 -50.84 15.58
CA TYR A 4 -13.27 -50.19 14.68
C TYR A 4 -12.72 -51.23 13.71
N GLU A 5 -12.76 -50.94 12.41
CA GLU A 5 -12.45 -51.92 11.36
C GLU A 5 -11.15 -51.54 10.65
N CYS A 6 -10.41 -52.54 10.20
CA CYS A 6 -9.23 -52.34 9.37
C CYS A 6 -9.66 -52.21 7.91
N ASP A 7 -9.30 -51.12 7.23
CA ASP A 7 -9.70 -50.93 5.82
C ASP A 7 -9.07 -51.92 4.83
N SER A 8 -7.96 -52.56 5.21
CA SER A 8 -7.21 -53.50 4.35
C SER A 8 -7.42 -54.98 4.69
N CYS A 9 -8.21 -55.32 5.72
CA CYS A 9 -8.51 -56.71 6.06
C CYS A 9 -9.82 -56.86 6.84
N THR A 10 -10.30 -58.08 7.06
CA THR A 10 -11.61 -58.32 7.70
C THR A 10 -11.60 -58.23 9.23
N ARG A 11 -10.53 -57.72 9.86
CA ARG A 11 -10.42 -57.66 11.33
C ARG A 11 -11.14 -56.45 11.92
N CYS A 12 -11.95 -56.71 12.94
CA CYS A 12 -12.62 -55.71 13.75
C CYS A 12 -12.03 -55.68 15.17
N PHE A 13 -11.99 -54.50 15.77
CA PHE A 13 -11.40 -54.23 17.07
C PHE A 13 -12.40 -53.50 17.97
N ASN A 14 -12.32 -53.75 19.27
CA ASN A 14 -13.16 -53.12 20.28
C ASN A 14 -12.68 -51.72 20.71
N SER A 15 -11.53 -51.26 20.23
CA SER A 15 -10.98 -49.94 20.53
C SER A 15 -10.20 -49.38 19.34
N TRP A 16 -10.19 -48.05 19.22
CA TRP A 16 -9.41 -47.35 18.19
C TRP A 16 -7.91 -47.65 18.30
N ARG A 17 -7.37 -47.69 19.54
CA ARG A 17 -5.94 -47.94 19.79
C ARG A 17 -5.49 -49.32 19.31
N SER A 18 -6.29 -50.36 19.58
CA SER A 18 -5.97 -51.72 19.12
C SER A 18 -6.06 -51.85 17.60
N CYS A 19 -7.01 -51.16 16.96
CA CYS A 19 -7.10 -51.09 15.50
C CYS A 19 -5.87 -50.40 14.88
N ILE A 20 -5.45 -49.25 15.43
CA ILE A 20 -4.27 -48.52 14.97
C ILE A 20 -2.97 -49.30 15.17
N GLN A 21 -2.82 -49.99 16.31
CA GLN A 21 -1.65 -50.83 16.55
C GLN A 21 -1.56 -51.95 15.51
N HIS A 22 -2.66 -52.66 15.27
CA HIS A 22 -2.72 -53.67 14.21
C HIS A 22 -2.32 -53.09 12.85
N MET A 23 -2.87 -51.93 12.48
CA MET A 23 -2.54 -51.29 11.22
C MET A 23 -1.07 -50.87 11.10
N ASN A 24 -0.42 -50.48 12.20
CA ASN A 24 1.03 -50.19 12.20
C ASN A 24 1.85 -51.48 12.03
N ASP A 25 1.48 -52.54 12.75
CA ASP A 25 2.24 -53.80 12.78
C ASP A 25 2.16 -54.56 11.45
N THR A 26 1.00 -54.53 10.78
CA THR A 26 0.79 -55.19 9.49
C THR A 26 1.01 -54.28 8.29
N GLY A 27 1.36 -53.00 8.51
CA GLY A 27 1.49 -52.02 7.43
C GLY A 27 0.18 -51.66 6.73
N HIS A 28 -0.98 -52.02 7.29
CA HIS A 28 -2.30 -51.65 6.75
C HIS A 28 -2.65 -50.17 6.99
N ARG A 29 -1.81 -49.43 7.73
CA ARG A 29 -2.06 -48.02 8.00
C ARG A 29 -1.94 -47.19 6.73
N ARG A 30 -3.07 -46.63 6.29
CA ARG A 30 -3.07 -45.52 5.35
C ARG A 30 -2.75 -44.22 6.09
N TRP A 31 -1.71 -43.55 5.64
CA TRP A 31 -1.32 -42.25 6.13
C TRP A 31 -1.93 -41.22 5.17
N PRO A 32 -2.91 -40.41 5.61
CA PRO A 32 -3.75 -39.61 4.71
C PRO A 32 -3.05 -38.38 4.14
N HIS A 33 -1.85 -38.04 4.63
CA HIS A 33 -1.10 -36.88 4.18
C HIS A 33 0.26 -37.33 3.66
N GLU A 34 0.68 -36.83 2.51
CA GLU A 34 1.95 -37.19 1.88
C GLU A 34 2.80 -35.95 1.63
N CYS A 35 4.10 -36.15 1.53
CA CYS A 35 5.01 -35.11 1.07
C CYS A 35 4.86 -34.95 -0.44
N GLU A 36 4.77 -33.71 -0.92
CA GLU A 36 4.66 -33.41 -2.36
C GLU A 36 5.98 -33.64 -3.12
N THR A 37 7.10 -33.78 -2.40
CA THR A 37 8.45 -33.90 -2.97
C THR A 37 9.04 -35.31 -2.84
N CYS A 38 8.53 -36.15 -1.93
CA CYS A 38 9.04 -37.51 -1.72
C CYS A 38 7.93 -38.47 -1.26
N ASP A 39 8.21 -39.78 -1.32
CA ASP A 39 7.21 -40.82 -1.01
C ASP A 39 6.85 -40.97 0.49
N THR A 40 7.29 -40.03 1.35
CA THR A 40 7.04 -40.13 2.80
C THR A 40 5.62 -39.70 3.14
N ARG A 41 4.94 -40.50 3.97
CA ARG A 41 3.55 -40.25 4.39
C ARG A 41 3.40 -40.08 5.91
N PHE A 42 2.41 -39.29 6.30
CA PHE A 42 2.22 -38.77 7.65
C PHE A 42 0.76 -38.80 8.10
N GLY A 43 0.59 -38.80 9.42
CA GLY A 43 -0.69 -39.08 10.07
C GLY A 43 -1.49 -37.82 10.33
N THR A 44 -0.81 -36.67 10.23
CA THR A 44 -1.35 -35.34 10.46
C THR A 44 -0.66 -34.36 9.50
N LYS A 45 -1.37 -33.29 9.13
CA LYS A 45 -0.80 -32.20 8.31
C LYS A 45 0.43 -31.56 8.96
N ARG A 46 0.39 -31.33 10.29
CA ARG A 46 1.52 -30.76 11.05
C ARG A 46 2.81 -31.59 10.91
N ALA A 47 2.70 -32.91 10.86
CA ALA A 47 3.87 -33.76 10.67
C ALA A 47 4.44 -33.66 9.24
N VAL A 48 3.60 -33.41 8.23
CA VAL A 48 4.07 -33.08 6.87
C VAL A 48 4.80 -31.75 6.89
N GLU A 49 4.24 -30.70 7.51
CA GLU A 49 4.86 -29.37 7.55
C GLU A 49 6.25 -29.40 8.20
N GLN A 50 6.37 -30.05 9.35
CA GLN A 50 7.66 -30.22 10.03
C GLN A 50 8.68 -31.00 9.18
N HIS A 51 8.21 -32.01 8.45
CA HIS A 51 9.06 -32.75 7.52
C HIS A 51 9.53 -31.86 6.36
N MET A 52 8.62 -31.10 5.76
CA MET A 52 8.92 -30.21 4.64
C MET A 52 9.93 -29.14 5.04
N GLU A 53 9.80 -28.56 6.24
CA GLU A 53 10.74 -27.60 6.80
C GLU A 53 12.12 -28.23 7.04
N ALA A 54 12.17 -29.36 7.74
CA ALA A 54 13.42 -30.03 8.10
C ALA A 54 14.19 -30.56 6.87
N LYS A 55 13.50 -30.83 5.77
CA LYS A 55 14.10 -31.31 4.51
C LYS A 55 14.28 -30.22 3.46
N GLY A 56 13.84 -28.98 3.74
CA GLY A 56 13.89 -27.90 2.76
C GLY A 56 13.09 -28.21 1.49
N HIS A 57 11.98 -28.94 1.62
CA HIS A 57 11.11 -29.30 0.50
C HIS A 57 10.13 -28.18 0.12
N PHE A 58 10.02 -27.12 0.92
CA PHE A 58 9.18 -25.97 0.54
C PHE A 58 9.71 -25.29 -0.72
N THR A 59 8.77 -24.94 -1.60
CA THR A 59 9.02 -24.00 -2.68
C THR A 59 8.64 -22.60 -2.23
N TYR A 60 9.40 -21.62 -2.71
CA TYR A 60 9.20 -20.21 -2.42
C TYR A 60 9.01 -19.49 -3.76
N PRO A 61 7.85 -19.64 -4.41
CA PRO A 61 7.66 -19.18 -5.78
C PRO A 61 7.47 -17.66 -5.89
N TYR A 62 7.32 -16.96 -4.77
CA TYR A 62 7.05 -15.53 -4.74
C TYR A 62 8.31 -14.78 -4.35
N ASP A 63 9.07 -14.34 -5.35
CA ASP A 63 10.28 -13.55 -5.14
C ASP A 63 9.93 -12.08 -4.89
N CYS A 64 10.66 -11.44 -3.97
CA CYS A 64 10.65 -9.99 -3.87
C CYS A 64 11.33 -9.37 -5.10
N GLU A 65 10.67 -8.41 -5.75
CA GLU A 65 11.23 -7.80 -6.98
C GLU A 65 12.48 -6.93 -6.73
N THR A 66 12.80 -6.60 -5.47
CA THR A 66 13.88 -5.64 -5.14
C THR A 66 14.93 -6.17 -4.16
N CYS A 67 14.74 -7.38 -3.61
CA CYS A 67 15.73 -8.06 -2.79
C CYS A 67 15.80 -9.54 -3.16
N ASN A 68 16.62 -10.31 -2.45
CA ASN A 68 16.84 -11.72 -2.74
C ASN A 68 15.96 -12.67 -1.91
N ASP A 69 14.97 -12.13 -1.19
CA ASP A 69 14.07 -12.90 -0.36
C ASP A 69 12.93 -13.49 -1.20
N SER A 70 12.59 -14.75 -0.92
CA SER A 70 11.51 -15.50 -1.56
C SER A 70 10.55 -16.02 -0.52
N PHE A 71 9.27 -15.99 -0.83
CA PHE A 71 8.18 -16.30 0.11
C PHE A 71 7.36 -17.46 -0.39
N ARG A 72 6.73 -18.15 0.57
CA ARG A 72 5.86 -19.30 0.28
C ARG A 72 4.49 -18.88 -0.21
N PHE A 73 3.99 -17.75 0.28
CA PHE A 73 2.68 -17.19 -0.07
C PHE A 73 2.84 -15.78 -0.63
N GLU A 74 1.93 -15.39 -1.52
CA GLU A 74 1.94 -14.05 -2.14
C GLU A 74 1.70 -12.96 -1.09
N ASP A 75 0.76 -13.18 -0.15
CA ASP A 75 0.45 -12.24 0.92
C ASP A 75 1.68 -11.94 1.82
N ASP A 76 2.48 -12.94 2.15
CA ASP A 76 3.72 -12.76 2.94
C ASP A 76 4.74 -11.90 2.19
N ARG A 77 4.86 -12.10 0.86
CA ARG A 77 5.73 -11.29 0.01
C ARG A 77 5.23 -9.86 -0.06
N ASP A 78 3.92 -9.66 -0.22
CA ASP A 78 3.31 -8.34 -0.30
C ASP A 78 3.46 -7.56 1.02
N GLU A 79 3.23 -8.22 2.17
CA GLU A 79 3.48 -7.64 3.50
C GLU A 79 4.95 -7.24 3.67
N HIS A 80 5.89 -8.13 3.32
CA HIS A 80 7.31 -7.79 3.29
C HIS A 80 7.60 -6.57 2.39
N GLN A 81 6.95 -6.49 1.22
CA GLN A 81 7.13 -5.37 0.32
C GLN A 81 6.59 -4.06 0.89
N GLU A 82 5.47 -4.11 1.61
CA GLU A 82 4.91 -2.93 2.26
C GLU A 82 5.73 -2.47 3.46
N GLU A 83 6.09 -3.39 4.37
CA GLU A 83 6.84 -3.06 5.58
C GLU A 83 8.30 -2.66 5.28
N GLY A 84 8.94 -3.36 4.35
CA GLY A 84 10.31 -3.09 3.93
C GLY A 84 10.45 -1.99 2.87
N GLY A 85 9.33 -1.49 2.33
CA GLY A 85 9.35 -0.50 1.26
C GLY A 85 9.88 -1.01 -0.08
N HIS A 86 9.84 -2.34 -0.30
CA HIS A 86 10.31 -3.04 -1.49
C HIS A 86 9.33 -2.96 -2.68
N TYR A 87 8.77 -1.78 -2.94
CA TYR A 87 7.81 -1.56 -4.02
C TYR A 87 8.49 -1.58 -5.40
N LYS A 88 7.78 -2.09 -6.41
CA LYS A 88 8.12 -1.88 -7.83
C LYS A 88 7.99 -0.41 -8.16
N HIS A 89 9.09 0.32 -8.02
CA HIS A 89 9.06 1.75 -8.22
C HIS A 89 8.72 2.11 -9.67
N LEU A 90 7.82 3.07 -9.85
CA LEU A 90 7.66 3.74 -11.13
C LEU A 90 8.84 4.69 -11.35
N HIS A 91 9.45 4.60 -12.53
CA HIS A 91 10.70 5.27 -12.86
C HIS A 91 10.46 6.58 -13.62
N CYS A 92 11.16 7.64 -13.23
CA CYS A 92 11.29 8.86 -14.01
C CYS A 92 12.58 8.77 -14.85
N SER A 93 12.43 8.67 -16.17
CA SER A 93 13.54 8.61 -17.12
C SER A 93 14.41 9.86 -17.14
N ASP A 94 13.86 11.01 -16.76
CA ASP A 94 14.50 12.31 -16.93
C ASP A 94 15.45 12.66 -15.77
N CYS A 95 15.25 12.08 -14.59
CA CYS A 95 16.12 12.31 -13.43
C CYS A 95 16.51 11.04 -12.66
N ASP A 96 16.20 9.87 -13.22
CA ASP A 96 16.56 8.55 -12.70
C ASP A 96 16.07 8.31 -11.25
N ARG A 97 14.87 8.83 -10.95
CA ARG A 97 14.21 8.68 -9.64
C ARG A 97 13.09 7.65 -9.71
N TYR A 98 12.87 7.03 -8.56
CA TYR A 98 11.96 5.91 -8.36
C TYR A 98 10.83 6.33 -7.40
N PHE A 99 9.59 5.97 -7.73
CA PHE A 99 8.38 6.40 -7.02
C PHE A 99 7.50 5.22 -6.64
N GLN A 100 6.97 5.22 -5.43
CA GLN A 100 6.11 4.13 -4.92
C GLN A 100 4.71 4.10 -5.53
N SER A 101 4.28 5.16 -6.22
CA SER A 101 2.94 5.23 -6.84
C SER A 101 2.91 6.09 -8.10
N SER A 102 1.91 5.85 -8.96
CA SER A 102 1.70 6.59 -10.20
C SER A 102 1.36 8.05 -9.97
N ASN A 103 0.63 8.34 -8.89
CA ASN A 103 0.33 9.70 -8.49
C ASN A 103 1.59 10.45 -8.04
N ASN A 104 2.51 9.80 -7.32
CA ASN A 104 3.77 10.41 -6.88
C ASN A 104 4.68 10.71 -8.08
N LEU A 105 4.79 9.79 -9.03
CA LEU A 105 5.51 10.05 -10.29
C LEU A 105 4.86 11.21 -11.06
N ALA A 106 3.54 11.22 -11.21
CA ALA A 106 2.83 12.30 -11.91
C ALA A 106 3.03 13.67 -11.24
N GLN A 107 3.01 13.74 -9.91
CA GLN A 107 3.28 14.97 -9.17
C GLN A 107 4.74 15.40 -9.32
N HIS A 108 5.67 14.45 -9.28
CA HIS A 108 7.09 14.70 -9.53
C HIS A 108 7.34 15.29 -10.92
N MET A 109 6.70 14.76 -11.97
CA MET A 109 6.78 15.32 -13.33
C MET A 109 6.24 16.75 -13.43
N ARG A 110 5.32 17.15 -12.52
CA ARG A 110 4.79 18.52 -12.40
C ARG A 110 5.57 19.38 -11.40
N SER A 111 6.65 18.87 -10.82
CA SER A 111 7.45 19.59 -9.83
C SER A 111 8.43 20.56 -10.50
N ARG A 112 9.04 21.43 -9.69
CA ARG A 112 10.13 22.32 -10.11
C ARG A 112 11.30 21.59 -10.78
N VAL A 113 11.48 20.30 -10.48
CA VAL A 113 12.56 19.47 -11.01
C VAL A 113 12.44 19.32 -12.53
N HIS A 114 11.23 19.21 -13.07
CA HIS A 114 10.99 19.00 -14.50
C HIS A 114 10.31 20.17 -15.21
N GLN A 115 9.41 20.90 -14.54
CA GLN A 115 8.66 21.98 -15.19
C GLN A 115 9.45 23.30 -15.30
N GLY A 116 10.42 23.55 -14.42
CA GLY A 116 11.30 24.75 -14.44
C GLY A 116 10.62 26.11 -14.26
N THR A 117 9.32 26.24 -14.53
CA THR A 117 8.56 27.49 -14.47
C THR A 117 7.71 27.55 -13.20
N SER A 118 8.01 28.51 -12.33
CA SER A 118 7.17 28.80 -11.17
C SER A 118 6.01 29.72 -11.55
N ILE A 119 4.80 29.40 -11.10
CA ILE A 119 3.64 30.28 -11.20
C ILE A 119 3.74 31.34 -10.10
N LYS A 120 3.76 32.62 -10.48
CA LYS A 120 3.84 33.72 -9.53
C LYS A 120 2.46 34.16 -9.09
N CYS A 121 2.25 34.31 -7.78
CA CYS A 121 1.07 34.94 -7.23
C CYS A 121 0.92 36.36 -7.81
N PRO A 122 -0.25 36.71 -8.35
CA PRO A 122 -0.43 38.00 -9.01
C PRO A 122 -0.26 39.18 -8.05
N PHE A 123 -0.56 39.01 -6.76
CA PHE A 123 -0.55 40.05 -5.74
C PHE A 123 0.81 40.22 -5.05
N CYS A 124 1.36 39.14 -4.49
CA CYS A 124 2.59 39.19 -3.69
C CYS A 124 3.85 38.74 -4.44
N LYS A 125 3.70 38.23 -5.67
CA LYS A 125 4.78 37.69 -6.52
C LYS A 125 5.51 36.48 -5.92
N ALA A 126 4.99 35.89 -4.84
CA ALA A 126 5.48 34.60 -4.32
C ALA A 126 5.37 33.52 -5.40
N SER A 127 6.36 32.64 -5.47
CA SER A 127 6.53 31.67 -6.55
C SER A 127 6.09 30.28 -6.10
N PHE A 128 5.21 29.66 -6.87
CA PHE A 128 4.62 28.34 -6.59
C PHE A 128 4.93 27.37 -7.72
N VAL A 129 4.91 26.08 -7.40
CA VAL A 129 5.20 25.00 -8.36
C VAL A 129 3.96 24.60 -9.16
N THR A 130 2.78 24.74 -8.57
CA THR A 130 1.50 24.32 -9.14
C THR A 130 0.45 25.42 -8.97
N ALA A 131 -0.59 25.37 -9.81
CA ALA A 131 -1.73 26.28 -9.72
C ALA A 131 -2.46 26.12 -8.37
N SER A 132 -2.63 24.89 -7.89
CA SER A 132 -3.22 24.58 -6.58
C SER A 132 -2.45 25.24 -5.42
N GLY A 133 -1.12 25.32 -5.51
CA GLY A 133 -0.30 26.02 -4.52
C GLY A 133 -0.58 27.53 -4.49
N VAL A 134 -0.83 28.15 -5.64
CA VAL A 134 -1.25 29.56 -5.71
C VAL A 134 -2.65 29.74 -5.13
N SER A 135 -3.60 28.86 -5.48
CA SER A 135 -4.97 28.91 -4.97
C SER A 135 -4.99 28.80 -3.44
N HIS A 136 -4.32 27.80 -2.88
CA HIS A 136 -4.24 27.61 -1.42
C HIS A 136 -3.58 28.80 -0.71
N HIS A 137 -2.52 29.37 -1.29
CA HIS A 137 -1.88 30.58 -0.77
C HIS A 137 -2.83 31.79 -0.71
N LEU A 138 -3.74 31.91 -1.67
CA LEU A 138 -4.76 32.96 -1.66
C LEU A 138 -5.87 32.65 -0.66
N GLU A 139 -6.38 31.42 -0.65
CA GLU A 139 -7.52 30.99 0.16
C GLU A 139 -7.25 30.98 1.67
N THR A 140 -6.03 30.65 2.08
CA THR A 140 -5.63 30.60 3.51
C THR A 140 -5.24 31.96 4.08
N SER A 141 -5.45 33.05 3.35
CA SER A 141 -4.98 34.40 3.74
C SER A 141 -3.46 34.50 3.97
N SER A 142 -2.70 33.50 3.49
CA SER A 142 -1.23 33.46 3.55
C SER A 142 -0.58 34.53 2.65
N CYS A 143 -1.36 35.14 1.76
CA CYS A 143 -0.92 36.26 0.94
C CYS A 143 -0.94 37.58 1.71
N PRO A 144 0.22 38.22 1.97
CA PRO A 144 0.29 39.46 2.76
C PRO A 144 -0.42 40.63 2.08
N LYS A 145 -0.57 40.57 0.74
CA LYS A 145 -1.21 41.60 -0.10
C LYS A 145 -2.65 41.24 -0.52
N ALA A 146 -3.17 40.09 -0.08
CA ALA A 146 -4.51 39.60 -0.41
C ALA A 146 -5.22 38.99 0.82
N LYS A 147 -5.13 39.66 1.98
CA LYS A 147 -5.68 39.17 3.26
C LYS A 147 -7.21 38.99 3.28
N ASN A 148 -7.92 39.62 2.35
CA ASN A 148 -9.39 39.59 2.26
C ASN A 148 -9.90 38.71 1.11
N LEU A 149 -9.01 38.00 0.40
CA LEU A 149 -9.38 37.07 -0.66
C LEU A 149 -9.63 35.69 -0.05
N SER A 150 -10.80 35.49 0.54
CA SER A 150 -11.26 34.15 0.91
C SER A 150 -11.69 33.37 -0.34
N SER A 151 -11.71 32.03 -0.24
CA SER A 151 -12.28 31.15 -1.28
C SER A 151 -13.67 31.61 -1.72
N SER A 152 -14.51 32.08 -0.79
CA SER A 152 -15.83 32.66 -1.09
C SER A 152 -15.81 33.94 -1.93
N VAL A 153 -14.81 34.82 -1.76
CA VAL A 153 -14.65 36.03 -2.57
C VAL A 153 -14.16 35.69 -3.98
N ILE A 154 -13.23 34.73 -4.08
CA ILE A 154 -12.70 34.24 -5.37
C ILE A 154 -13.81 33.56 -6.17
N HIS A 155 -14.52 32.60 -5.58
CA HIS A 155 -15.65 31.92 -6.24
C HIS A 155 -16.80 32.87 -6.58
N ARG A 156 -17.07 33.90 -5.76
CA ARG A 156 -18.07 34.91 -6.08
C ARG A 156 -17.67 35.75 -7.30
N ALA A 157 -16.41 36.18 -7.37
CA ALA A 157 -15.89 36.94 -8.50
C ALA A 157 -15.83 36.10 -9.79
N LEU A 158 -15.49 34.82 -9.68
CA LEU A 158 -15.49 33.86 -10.79
C LEU A 158 -16.92 33.63 -11.30
N ARG A 159 -17.89 33.34 -10.43
CA ARG A 159 -19.31 33.17 -10.83
C ARG A 159 -19.93 34.43 -11.46
N GLN A 160 -19.48 35.63 -11.07
CA GLN A 160 -19.94 36.87 -11.70
C GLN A 160 -19.39 37.07 -13.12
N ARG A 161 -18.18 36.56 -13.39
CA ARG A 161 -17.50 36.71 -14.69
C ARG A 161 -17.69 35.52 -15.62
N ASP A 162 -18.00 34.37 -15.05
CA ASP A 162 -18.22 33.10 -15.72
C ASP A 162 -19.49 32.43 -15.16
N PRO A 163 -20.68 33.00 -15.42
CA PRO A 163 -21.94 32.49 -14.89
C PRO A 163 -22.30 31.09 -15.41
N ASN A 164 -21.72 30.69 -16.54
CA ASN A 164 -21.97 29.40 -17.19
C ASN A 164 -20.82 28.39 -16.95
N GLY A 165 -19.83 28.73 -16.13
CA GLY A 165 -18.76 27.82 -15.72
C GLY A 165 -17.74 27.42 -16.81
N VAL A 166 -17.76 28.08 -17.97
CA VAL A 166 -16.99 27.70 -19.18
C VAL A 166 -15.47 27.79 -18.97
N ILE A 167 -15.03 28.70 -18.11
CA ILE A 167 -13.61 28.94 -17.77
C ILE A 167 -13.23 28.09 -16.56
N THR A 168 -14.08 28.01 -15.54
CA THR A 168 -13.81 27.19 -14.35
C THR A 168 -13.77 25.69 -14.66
N GLU A 169 -14.62 25.17 -15.54
CA GLU A 169 -14.61 23.75 -15.93
C GLU A 169 -13.42 23.37 -16.83
N ARG A 170 -12.75 24.34 -17.47
CA ARG A 170 -11.66 24.07 -18.43
C ARG A 170 -10.24 24.32 -17.89
N LEU A 171 -10.07 25.14 -16.85
CA LEU A 171 -8.75 25.58 -16.38
C LEU A 171 -8.46 25.28 -14.91
N LEU A 172 -9.46 24.86 -14.15
CA LEU A 172 -9.32 24.38 -12.78
C LEU A 172 -10.18 23.12 -12.68
N GLU A 173 -9.60 21.94 -12.85
CA GLU A 173 -10.25 20.72 -12.35
C GLU A 173 -10.39 20.86 -10.82
N TRP A 174 -11.46 21.52 -10.40
CA TRP A 174 -11.96 21.54 -9.04
C TRP A 174 -13.01 20.45 -8.98
N HIS A 175 -12.59 19.27 -8.56
CA HIS A 175 -13.53 18.21 -8.23
C HIS A 175 -14.29 18.63 -6.97
N GLU A 176 -15.62 18.58 -7.00
CA GLU A 176 -16.52 18.85 -5.87
C GLU A 176 -16.33 17.89 -4.67
N GLY A 177 -15.35 16.99 -4.73
CA GLY A 177 -14.94 16.17 -3.61
C GLY A 177 -13.94 16.91 -2.74
N ASN A 178 -14.38 17.44 -1.59
CA ASN A 178 -13.53 17.54 -0.40
C ASN A 178 -13.21 16.14 0.16
N THR A 179 -12.80 15.25 -0.72
CA THR A 179 -12.26 13.96 -0.42
C THR A 179 -10.77 14.16 -0.52
N ILE A 180 -10.09 14.21 0.63
CA ILE A 180 -8.90 13.39 0.83
C ILE A 180 -9.11 12.18 -0.09
N ASN A 181 -8.26 11.94 -1.09
CA ASN A 181 -8.33 10.68 -1.81
C ASN A 181 -8.48 9.63 -0.73
N SER A 182 -9.59 8.91 -0.63
CA SER A 182 -9.96 8.15 0.58
C SER A 182 -8.95 7.04 0.89
N THR A 183 -7.94 6.89 0.03
CA THR A 183 -6.76 6.04 0.10
C THR A 183 -5.46 6.77 0.50
N TRP A 184 -5.42 8.10 0.65
CA TRP A 184 -4.21 8.83 1.08
C TRP A 184 -3.99 8.62 2.57
N ASN A 185 -2.96 7.83 2.88
CA ASN A 185 -2.56 7.49 4.23
C ASN A 185 -1.32 8.31 4.63
N PRO A 186 -1.38 9.10 5.72
CA PRO A 186 -0.21 9.83 6.24
C PRO A 186 0.99 8.91 6.54
N ASN A 187 0.75 7.63 6.82
CA ASN A 187 1.81 6.66 7.09
C ASN A 187 2.56 6.23 5.82
N SER A 188 1.98 6.38 4.63
CA SER A 188 2.61 6.07 3.33
C SER A 188 3.03 7.33 2.56
N ALA A 189 3.03 8.50 3.21
CA ALA A 189 3.38 9.79 2.61
C ALA A 189 4.90 10.10 2.64
N TYR A 190 5.76 9.07 2.70
CA TYR A 190 7.21 9.24 2.74
C TYR A 190 7.76 9.46 1.32
N ASN A 191 8.53 10.53 1.12
CA ASN A 191 9.02 10.96 -0.20
C ASN A 191 10.50 10.61 -0.47
N GLY A 192 11.14 9.85 0.43
CA GLY A 192 12.58 9.54 0.38
C GLY A 192 13.46 10.45 1.24
N SER A 193 12.94 11.57 1.74
CA SER A 193 13.62 12.46 2.71
C SER A 193 12.81 12.69 3.99
N GLY A 194 11.49 12.66 3.91
CA GLY A 194 10.60 12.84 5.05
C GLY A 194 9.14 12.50 4.72
N TYR A 195 8.27 12.61 5.73
CA TYR A 195 6.83 12.50 5.57
C TYR A 195 6.26 13.84 5.16
N GLU A 196 5.70 13.92 3.95
CA GLU A 196 5.26 15.19 3.36
C GLU A 196 3.74 15.32 3.39
N CYS A 197 3.25 16.48 3.83
CA CYS A 197 1.82 16.78 3.77
C CYS A 197 1.37 16.98 2.31
N CYS A 198 0.39 16.20 1.85
CA CYS A 198 -0.13 16.30 0.48
C CYS A 198 -0.88 17.61 0.19
N ILE A 199 -1.25 18.36 1.23
CA ILE A 199 -1.98 19.63 1.13
C ILE A 199 -1.01 20.82 1.13
N CYS A 200 -0.05 20.86 2.06
CA CYS A 200 0.82 22.02 2.25
C CYS A 200 2.32 21.78 1.99
N HIS A 201 2.72 20.56 1.64
CA HIS A 201 4.10 20.17 1.30
C HIS A 201 5.13 20.37 2.44
N ARG A 202 4.66 20.47 3.68
CA ARG A 202 5.54 20.53 4.85
C ARG A 202 6.07 19.13 5.15
N GLU A 203 7.38 19.03 5.31
CA GLU A 203 8.06 17.78 5.62
C GLU A 203 8.17 17.58 7.15
N PHE A 204 7.95 16.33 7.56
CA PHE A 204 8.06 15.87 8.93
C PHE A 204 9.03 14.70 8.96
N SER A 205 9.88 14.65 9.99
CA SER A 205 10.81 13.53 10.19
C SER A 205 10.11 12.21 10.56
N THR A 206 8.82 12.25 10.92
CA THR A 206 8.04 11.07 11.31
C THR A 206 6.61 11.14 10.81
N SER A 207 6.01 9.97 10.52
CA SER A 207 4.59 9.85 10.13
C SER A 207 3.66 10.40 11.20
N ARG A 208 4.00 10.22 12.48
CA ARG A 208 3.24 10.76 13.62
C ARG A 208 3.21 12.30 13.61
N GLY A 209 4.33 12.95 13.29
CA GLY A 209 4.41 14.41 13.17
C GLY A 209 3.52 14.93 12.04
N LEU A 210 3.55 14.26 10.90
CA LEU A 210 2.63 14.55 9.79
C LEU A 210 1.17 14.34 10.22
N ASN A 211 0.85 13.22 10.87
CA ASN A 211 -0.52 12.90 11.28
C ASN A 211 -1.08 13.94 12.27
N GLN A 212 -0.27 14.40 13.23
CA GLN A 212 -0.66 15.46 14.16
C GLN A 212 -0.86 16.79 13.44
N HIS A 213 -0.04 17.08 12.43
CA HIS A 213 -0.22 18.26 11.59
C HIS A 213 -1.52 18.20 10.79
N VAL A 214 -1.83 17.06 10.16
CA VAL A 214 -3.05 16.91 9.34
C VAL A 214 -4.34 16.98 10.17
N ARG A 215 -4.25 16.64 11.47
CA ARG A 215 -5.36 16.68 12.42
C ARG A 215 -5.42 17.97 13.26
N SER A 216 -4.54 18.93 13.00
CA SER A 216 -4.50 20.20 13.74
C SER A 216 -5.70 21.07 13.33
N PRO A 217 -6.33 21.81 14.25
CA PRO A 217 -7.43 22.73 13.90
C PRO A 217 -7.02 23.88 12.97
N VAL A 218 -5.72 24.05 12.72
CA VAL A 218 -5.14 25.06 11.81
C VAL A 218 -4.90 24.50 10.40
N HIS A 219 -5.01 23.17 10.22
CA HIS A 219 -4.78 22.47 8.95
C HIS A 219 -6.06 21.79 8.48
#